data_AF-A0A534JGE3-F1
#
_entry.id   AF-A0A534JGE3-F1
#
_cell.length_a   1.000
_cell.length_b   1.000
_cell.length_c   1.000
_cell.angle_alpha   90.00
_cell.angle_beta   90.00
_cell.angle_gamma   90.00
#
_symmetry.space_group_name_H-M   'P 1'
#
loop_
_entity.id
_entity.type
_entity.pdbx_description
1 polymer ?
#
loop_
_entity_poly.entity_id
_entity_poly.type
_entity_poly.pdbx_seq_one_letter_code
_entity_poly.pdbx_strand_id
1 'polypeptide(L)' 'MKSGGGNTRALCGAALLLSVLTAPAALAVPSFARQTGMACEACHTVYPELTHFGRVFKANGYVLANLKQ' A
#
# COMPACT_ATOMS: atom_id res chain seq x y z
N MET A 1 5.49 42.49 18.69
CA MET A 1 4.93 41.25 18.11
C MET A 1 6.00 40.18 18.04
N LYS A 2 6.07 39.25 18.99
CA LYS A 2 7.05 38.15 18.98
C LYS A 2 6.38 36.97 19.67
N SER A 3 5.52 36.26 18.94
CA SER A 3 4.72 35.16 19.47
C SER A 3 4.78 33.97 18.52
N GLY A 4 5.16 32.79 19.03
CA GLY A 4 4.62 31.51 18.52
C GLY A 4 5.53 30.46 17.89
N GLY A 5 6.83 30.68 17.64
CA GLY A 5 7.64 29.77 16.79
C GLY A 5 8.13 28.45 17.42
N GLY A 6 8.15 28.34 18.76
CA GLY A 6 8.74 27.18 19.46
C GLY A 6 7.82 25.97 19.56
N ASN A 7 6.52 26.20 19.77
CA ASN A 7 5.56 25.12 20.03
C ASN A 7 5.24 24.32 18.77
N THR A 8 5.24 24.95 17.60
CA THR A 8 4.89 24.29 16.33
C THR A 8 5.88 23.19 15.95
N ARG A 9 7.18 23.40 16.21
CA ARG A 9 8.22 22.39 15.95
C ARG A 9 8.11 21.19 16.89
N ALA A 10 7.86 21.47 18.17
CA ALA A 10 7.67 20.43 19.18
C ALA A 10 6.40 19.60 18.91
N LEU A 11 5.32 20.26 18.48
CA LEU A 11 4.06 19.61 18.09
C LEU A 11 4.24 18.69 16.88
N CYS A 12 4.92 19.14 15.82
CA CYS A 12 5.21 18.30 14.66
C CYS A 12 6.10 17.10 15.02
N GLY A 13 7.10 17.29 15.88
CA GLY A 13 7.96 16.21 16.35
C GLY A 13 7.20 15.16 17.16
N ALA A 14 6.35 15.59 18.09
CA ALA A 14 5.50 14.69 18.88
C ALA A 14 4.50 13.92 18.01
N ALA A 15 3.91 14.56 17.00
CA ALA A 15 3.00 13.91 16.06
C ALA A 15 3.69 12.83 15.20
N LEU A 16 4.92 13.10 14.73
CA LEU A 16 5.73 12.11 14.01
C LEU A 16 6.13 10.93 14.89
N LEU A 17 6.51 11.17 16.15
CA LEU A 17 6.85 10.10 17.09
C LEU A 17 5.64 9.22 17.41
N LEU A 18 4.47 9.83 17.65
CA LEU A 18 3.25 9.10 17.97
C LEU A 18 2.75 8.24 16.80
N SER A 19 2.89 8.73 15.56
CA SER A 19 2.50 7.97 14.35
C SER A 19 3.38 6.74 14.12
N VAL A 20 4.68 6.81 14.43
CA VAL A 20 5.56 5.62 14.39
C VAL A 20 5.19 4.63 15.51
N LEU A 21 4.93 5.12 16.73
CA LEU A 21 4.67 4.26 17.89
C LEU A 21 3.33 3.51 17.81
N THR A 22 2.38 4.03 17.03
CA THR A 22 1.03 3.48 16.86
C THR A 22 0.83 2.76 15.52
N ALA A 23 1.90 2.56 14.74
CA ALA A 23 1.82 1.87 13.46
C ALA A 23 1.39 0.40 13.67
N PRO A 24 0.36 -0.09 12.95
CA PRO A 24 -0.06 -1.49 13.05
C PRO A 24 0.98 -2.42 12.42
N ALA A 25 0.99 -3.68 12.85
CA ALA A 25 1.84 -4.70 12.25
C ALA A 25 1.59 -4.82 10.74
N ALA A 26 2.64 -4.64 9.95
CA ALA A 26 2.57 -4.83 8.51
C ALA A 26 2.67 -6.32 8.16
N LEU A 27 1.52 -6.96 7.99
CA LEU A 27 1.47 -8.30 7.41
C LEU A 27 1.84 -8.18 5.93
N ALA A 28 2.84 -8.94 5.48
CA ALA A 28 3.36 -8.95 4.11
C ALA A 28 2.36 -9.55 3.10
N VAL A 29 1.14 -9.04 3.09
CA VAL A 29 0.15 -9.30 2.05
C VAL A 29 0.58 -8.46 0.85
N PRO A 30 0.71 -9.04 -0.36
CA PRO A 30 1.06 -8.28 -1.55
C PRO A 30 0.15 -7.05 -1.67
N SER A 31 0.74 -5.88 -1.95
CA SER A 31 0.01 -4.61 -2.04
C SER A 31 -1.22 -4.72 -2.95
N PHE A 32 -1.13 -5.52 -4.01
CA PHE A 32 -2.23 -5.77 -4.94
C PHE A 32 -3.35 -6.61 -4.34
N ALA A 33 -3.07 -7.63 -3.54
CA ALA A 33 -4.14 -8.41 -2.88
C ALA A 33 -4.95 -7.55 -1.89
N ARG A 34 -4.31 -6.56 -1.24
CA ARG A 34 -5.03 -5.56 -0.42
C ARG A 34 -5.86 -4.58 -1.26
N GLN A 35 -5.32 -4.13 -2.38
CA GLN A 35 -5.99 -3.16 -3.25
C GLN A 35 -7.18 -3.76 -4.00
N THR A 36 -7.09 -5.02 -4.41
CA THR A 36 -8.08 -5.68 -5.28
C THR A 36 -8.98 -6.65 -4.55
N GLY A 37 -8.56 -7.17 -3.38
CA GLY A 37 -9.26 -8.23 -2.66
C GLY A 37 -9.21 -9.60 -3.34
N MET A 38 -8.46 -9.75 -4.43
CA MET A 38 -8.34 -11.01 -5.16
C MET A 38 -7.52 -12.05 -4.41
N ALA A 39 -7.88 -13.33 -4.59
CA ALA A 39 -7.03 -14.44 -4.19
C ALA A 39 -5.70 -14.43 -4.97
N CYS A 40 -4.61 -14.90 -4.34
CA CYS A 40 -3.28 -14.92 -4.96
C CYS A 40 -3.27 -15.69 -6.30
N GLU A 41 -4.06 -16.76 -6.38
CA GLU A 41 -4.19 -17.63 -7.55
C GLU A 41 -4.88 -16.97 -8.76
N ALA A 42 -5.58 -15.84 -8.56
CA ALA A 42 -6.07 -15.05 -9.68
C ALA A 42 -4.89 -14.52 -10.52
N CYS A 43 -3.82 -14.07 -9.86
CA CYS A 43 -2.63 -13.51 -10.50
C CYS A 43 -1.52 -14.54 -10.74
N HIS A 44 -1.35 -15.52 -9.84
CA HIS A 44 -0.22 -16.46 -9.85
C HIS A 44 -0.65 -17.91 -10.04
N THR A 45 0.10 -18.66 -10.84
CA THR A 45 -0.02 -20.14 -10.84
C THR A 45 0.83 -20.72 -9.72
N VAL A 46 2.09 -20.32 -9.66
CA VAL A 46 3.03 -20.54 -8.56
C VAL A 46 3.86 -19.27 -8.48
N TYR A 47 3.87 -18.58 -7.35
CA TYR A 47 4.68 -17.36 -7.23
C TYR A 47 6.15 -17.64 -7.58
N PRO A 48 6.82 -16.83 -8.43
CA PRO A 48 6.37 -15.56 -9.02
C PRO A 48 5.71 -15.66 -10.42
N GLU A 49 5.51 -16.86 -10.96
CA GLU A 49 4.89 -17.10 -12.26
C GLU A 49 3.43 -16.63 -12.29
N LEU A 50 3.03 -16.04 -13.43
CA LEU A 50 1.73 -15.39 -13.58
C LEU A 50 0.75 -16.24 -14.39
N THR A 51 -0.54 -16.16 -14.05
CA THR A 51 -1.64 -16.60 -14.92
C THR A 51 -1.73 -15.73 -16.17
N HIS A 52 -2.60 -16.07 -17.12
CA HIS A 52 -2.89 -15.19 -18.25
C HIS A 52 -3.39 -13.82 -17.76
N PHE A 53 -4.37 -13.83 -16.85
CA PHE A 53 -4.88 -12.62 -16.21
C PHE A 53 -3.75 -11.82 -15.54
N GLY A 54 -2.91 -12.46 -14.72
CA GLY A 54 -1.80 -11.79 -14.04
C GLY A 54 -0.82 -11.10 -14.99
N ARG A 55 -0.52 -11.72 -16.14
CA ARG A 55 0.32 -11.11 -17.19
C ARG A 55 -0.35 -9.89 -17.81
N VAL A 56 -1.63 -9.99 -18.15
CA VAL A 56 -2.38 -8.88 -18.73
C VAL A 56 -2.54 -7.75 -17.71
N PHE A 57 -2.83 -8.05 -16.45
CA PHE A 57 -2.89 -7.08 -15.35
C PHE A 57 -1.57 -6.32 -15.19
N LYS A 58 -0.43 -7.03 -15.19
CA LYS A 58 0.89 -6.42 -15.17
C LYS A 58 1.16 -5.55 -16.40
N ALA A 59 0.82 -6.04 -17.60
CA ALA A 59 1.01 -5.30 -18.86
C ALA A 59 0.14 -4.03 -18.93
N ASN A 60 -1.02 -4.03 -18.28
CA ASN A 60 -1.92 -2.87 -18.15
C ASN A 60 -1.54 -1.95 -16.96
N GLY A 61 -0.33 -2.09 -16.41
CA GLY A 61 0.15 -1.20 -15.35
C GLY A 61 -0.53 -1.41 -14.00
N TYR A 62 -1.04 -2.63 -13.74
CA TYR A 62 -1.76 -2.99 -12.50
C TYR A 62 -3.09 -2.23 -12.31
N VAL A 63 -3.80 -1.94 -13.41
CA VAL A 63 -5.11 -1.26 -13.42
C VAL A 63 -6.23 -2.22 -13.87
N LEU A 64 -7.32 -2.30 -13.10
CA LEU A 64 -8.46 -3.17 -13.37
C LEU A 64 -9.52 -2.57 -14.31
N ALA A 65 -9.46 -1.27 -14.60
CA ALA A 65 -10.53 -0.52 -15.27
C ALA A 65 -11.04 -1.15 -16.58
N ASN A 66 -10.20 -1.91 -17.29
CA ASN A 66 -10.54 -2.55 -18.56
C ASN A 66 -10.23 -4.05 -18.59
N LEU A 67 -10.15 -4.70 -17.43
CA LEU A 67 -9.80 -6.13 -17.34
C LEU A 67 -10.97 -6.93 -16.79
N LYS A 68 -11.30 -8.02 -17.47
CA LYS A 68 -12.25 -9.01 -16.97
C LYS A 68 -11.46 -10.12 -16.27
N GLN A 69 -11.80 -10.35 -15.01
CA GLN A 69 -11.26 -11.43 -14.20
C GLN A 69 -11.96 -12.75 -14.54
#